data_AF-A0A914CA67-F1
#
_entry.id   AF-A0A914CA67-F1
#
_cell.length_a   1.000
_cell.length_b   1.000
_cell.length_c   1.000
_cell.angle_alpha   90.00
_cell.angle_beta   90.00
_cell.angle_gamma   90.00
#
_symmetry.space_group_name_H-M   'P 1'
#
loop_
_entity.id
_entity.type
_entity.pdbx_description
1 polymer ?
#
loop_
_entity_poly.entity_id
_entity_poly.type
_entity_poly.pdbx_seq_one_letter_code
_entity_poly.pdbx_strand_id
1 'polypeptide(L)'
;MFSSSTKSPDTHLFRYTWPVKVSMRQLNANESIILHISPKFATVYGHISFQWTLKMHGTADDSDEDESSDDFQIKSDYVAISLYYLDGPVSTVDVSAQIGILADKKAGNRQKEMNIFEEKRELRVSKAREYELTQTDRSISTYIKENIGRVIRLSLVMEMDASLFKTDSYLNAVSPTPFHSFLTANYRAKANSKIWKKSFKSICEDDGHHSDDKDEIVEVEYDEDIENVEENQTPSFECPEENKAEIHDTLANMYFNKVVLPHMEYVEDFADFLIDAELNDLPVLKRACERYLCGELSSKSDIMTSLLLDMLFLAMVFHLPVMKCMTLSELCDRHKELEHVDKLLQQETYK
;
A
#
# COMPACT_ATOMS: atom_id res chain seq x y z
N MET A 1 26.87 11.60 32.91
CA MET A 1 25.42 11.84 32.75
C MET A 1 25.21 12.41 31.36
N PHE A 2 24.93 11.55 30.38
CA PHE A 2 24.50 12.01 29.06
C PHE A 2 23.00 12.21 29.12
N SER A 3 22.53 13.46 29.08
CA SER A 3 21.12 13.73 28.84
C SER A 3 20.85 13.44 27.37
N SER A 4 20.28 12.26 27.09
CA SER A 4 19.64 11.98 25.82
C SER A 4 18.43 12.92 25.69
N SER A 5 18.58 14.04 25.00
CA SER A 5 17.44 14.78 24.49
C SER A 5 16.80 13.90 23.41
N THR A 6 15.84 13.07 23.79
CA THR A 6 14.89 12.46 22.87
C THR A 6 14.18 13.61 22.15
N LYS A 7 14.64 13.95 20.95
CA LYS A 7 13.86 14.78 20.02
C LYS A 7 12.49 14.12 19.94
N SER A 8 11.44 14.88 20.17
CA SER A 8 10.09 14.43 19.85
C SER A 8 10.09 13.90 18.41
N PRO A 9 9.50 12.72 18.15
CA PRO A 9 9.39 12.23 16.78
C PRO A 9 8.72 13.32 15.94
N ASP A 10 9.27 13.57 14.75
CA ASP A 10 8.66 14.48 13.80
C ASP A 10 7.34 13.84 13.36
N THR A 11 6.20 14.47 13.60
CA THR A 11 4.87 13.91 13.31
C THR A 11 4.09 14.79 12.34
N HIS A 12 3.29 14.15 11.49
CA HIS A 12 2.35 14.81 10.62
C HIS A 12 0.93 14.71 11.18
N LEU A 13 0.23 15.85 11.16
CA LEU A 13 -1.15 15.98 11.63
C LEU A 13 -2.08 16.10 10.43
N PHE A 14 -2.99 15.15 10.29
CA PHE A 14 -4.01 15.12 9.25
C PHE A 14 -5.38 15.35 9.87
N ARG A 15 -6.23 16.14 9.21
CA ARG A 15 -7.59 16.42 9.67
C ARG A 15 -8.58 15.95 8.63
N TYR A 16 -9.57 15.19 9.07
CA TYR A 16 -10.72 14.77 8.29
C TYR A 16 -12.02 15.23 8.98
N THR A 17 -12.97 15.73 8.20
CA THR A 17 -14.29 16.13 8.71
C THR A 17 -15.38 15.42 7.93
N TRP A 18 -16.23 14.70 8.67
CA TRP A 18 -17.32 13.92 8.11
C TRP A 18 -18.68 14.48 8.56
N PRO A 19 -19.36 15.27 7.71
CA PRO A 19 -20.75 15.61 7.92
C PRO A 19 -21.63 14.40 7.60
N VAL A 20 -22.46 13.97 8.55
CA VAL A 20 -23.34 12.80 8.39
C VAL A 20 -24.70 13.07 9.00
N LYS A 21 -25.77 12.75 8.27
CA LYS A 21 -27.13 12.72 8.82
C LYS A 21 -27.32 11.41 9.57
N VAL A 22 -27.38 11.48 10.90
CA VAL A 22 -27.59 10.28 11.71
C VAL A 22 -28.98 9.74 11.42
N SER A 23 -29.06 8.48 11.03
CA SER A 23 -30.33 7.79 10.81
C SER A 23 -30.28 6.40 11.41
N MET A 24 -31.43 5.97 11.93
CA MET A 24 -31.66 4.59 12.33
C MET A 24 -32.17 3.78 11.13
N ARG A 25 -31.74 2.53 11.05
CA ARG A 25 -32.22 1.53 10.12
C ARG A 25 -32.90 0.43 10.93
N GLN A 26 -34.18 0.21 10.65
CA GLN A 26 -34.91 -0.89 11.24
C GLN A 26 -34.45 -2.20 10.57
N LEU A 27 -34.00 -3.16 11.37
CA LEU A 27 -33.70 -4.52 10.90
C LEU A 27 -34.96 -5.38 11.01
N ASN A 28 -35.57 -5.37 12.20
CA ASN A 28 -36.76 -6.14 12.55
C ASN A 28 -37.75 -5.25 13.35
N ALA A 29 -38.93 -5.79 13.69
CA ALA A 29 -39.94 -5.06 14.46
C ALA A 29 -39.40 -4.50 15.80
N ASN A 30 -38.42 -5.18 16.40
CA ASN A 30 -37.89 -4.86 17.73
C ASN A 30 -36.42 -4.39 17.71
N GLU A 31 -35.78 -4.33 16.54
CA GLU A 31 -34.35 -4.04 16.46
C GLU A 31 -34.06 -2.95 15.44
N SER A 32 -33.45 -1.88 15.92
CA SER A 32 -33.00 -0.76 15.12
C SER A 32 -31.50 -0.53 15.33
N ILE A 33 -30.79 -0.27 14.23
CA ILE A 33 -29.36 -0.02 14.25
C ILE A 33 -29.01 1.33 13.65
N ILE A 34 -27.95 1.92 14.17
CA ILE A 34 -27.25 3.03 13.53
C ILE A 34 -26.06 2.40 12.81
N LEU A 35 -25.96 2.61 11.49
CA LEU A 35 -24.83 2.16 10.70
C LEU A 35 -24.54 3.17 9.59
N HIS A 36 -23.41 3.85 9.69
CA HIS A 36 -22.93 4.78 8.68
C HIS A 36 -21.46 4.53 8.39
N ILE A 37 -21.08 4.59 7.12
CA ILE A 37 -19.70 4.46 6.66
C ILE A 37 -19.33 5.77 5.97
N SER A 38 -18.20 6.35 6.34
CA SER A 38 -17.72 7.57 5.71
C SER A 38 -17.22 7.31 4.29
N PRO A 39 -17.23 8.32 3.41
CA PRO A 39 -16.40 8.29 2.22
C PRO A 39 -14.95 7.90 2.59
N LYS A 40 -14.29 7.18 1.67
CA LYS A 40 -12.88 6.88 1.83
C LYS A 40 -12.09 8.18 1.82
N PHE A 41 -11.10 8.29 2.69
CA PHE A 41 -10.18 9.42 2.74
C PHE A 41 -8.75 8.90 2.84
N ALA A 42 -7.77 9.77 2.59
CA ALA A 42 -6.36 9.41 2.64
C ALA A 42 -5.55 10.41 3.45
N THR A 43 -4.54 9.91 4.17
CA THR A 43 -3.44 10.73 4.68
C THR A 43 -2.31 10.66 3.66
N VAL A 44 -1.95 11.80 3.07
CA VAL A 44 -0.99 11.88 1.96
C VAL A 44 0.10 12.88 2.30
N TYR A 45 1.35 12.46 2.21
CA TYR A 45 2.52 13.33 2.34
C TYR A 45 3.70 12.69 1.59
N GLY A 46 4.48 13.50 0.87
CA GLY A 46 5.68 13.01 0.17
C GLY A 46 5.43 11.83 -0.79
N HIS A 47 4.31 11.84 -1.52
CA HIS A 47 3.84 10.76 -2.41
C HIS A 47 3.48 9.42 -1.74
N ILE A 48 3.58 9.32 -0.42
CA ILE A 48 3.08 8.18 0.33
C ILE A 48 1.66 8.48 0.79
N SER A 49 0.76 7.53 0.58
CA SER A 49 -0.64 7.62 0.99
C SER A 49 -1.06 6.42 1.85
N PHE A 50 -1.84 6.68 2.90
CA PHE A 50 -2.61 5.66 3.61
C PHE A 50 -4.09 5.95 3.42
N GLN A 51 -4.90 4.94 3.12
CA GLN A 51 -6.33 5.03 2.88
C GLN A 51 -7.13 4.52 4.07
N TRP A 52 -8.20 5.23 4.39
CA TRP A 52 -8.97 5.06 5.61
C TRP A 52 -10.47 5.19 5.35
N THR A 53 -11.27 4.67 6.27
CA THR A 53 -12.69 5.00 6.39
C THR A 53 -13.11 4.97 7.87
N LEU A 54 -14.15 5.73 8.20
CA LEU A 54 -14.78 5.70 9.51
C LEU A 54 -16.09 4.92 9.42
N LYS A 55 -16.39 4.16 10.47
CA LYS A 55 -17.68 3.48 10.65
C LYS A 55 -18.30 3.94 11.96
N MET A 56 -19.47 4.55 11.86
CA MET A 56 -20.35 4.76 13.00
C MET A 56 -21.28 3.57 13.08
N HIS A 57 -21.32 2.87 14.21
CA HIS A 57 -22.20 1.74 14.40
C HIS A 57 -22.71 1.63 15.83
N GLY A 58 -23.93 1.16 16.00
CA GLY A 58 -24.52 0.95 17.30
C GLY A 58 -25.94 0.43 17.19
N THR A 59 -26.46 -0.06 18.31
CA THR A 59 -27.85 -0.44 18.48
C THR A 59 -28.58 0.68 19.23
N ALA A 60 -29.80 0.95 18.79
CA ALA A 60 -30.74 1.82 19.51
C ALA A 60 -31.95 0.95 19.82
N ASP A 61 -32.02 0.48 21.07
CA ASP A 61 -33.21 -0.21 21.56
C ASP A 61 -34.33 0.83 21.69
N ASP A 62 -35.38 0.64 20.89
CA ASP A 62 -36.59 1.47 20.88
C ASP A 62 -37.64 0.94 21.90
N SER A 63 -37.24 0.00 22.76
CA SER A 63 -38.13 -0.64 23.72
C SER A 63 -38.26 0.20 25.01
N ASP A 64 -39.30 1.02 25.06
CA ASP A 64 -39.90 1.55 26.30
C ASP A 64 -40.57 0.41 27.11
N GLU A 65 -39.87 -0.69 27.37
CA GLU A 65 -40.35 -1.76 28.24
C GLU A 65 -39.40 -1.93 29.42
N ASP A 66 -39.73 -1.18 30.48
CA ASP A 66 -39.45 -1.60 31.85
C ASP A 66 -39.90 -3.06 32.02
N GLU A 67 -39.08 -3.84 32.74
CA GLU A 67 -39.31 -5.22 33.22
C GLU A 67 -38.55 -6.34 32.48
N SER A 68 -37.31 -6.60 32.90
CA SER A 68 -36.99 -7.90 33.52
C SER A 68 -35.58 -7.92 34.12
N SER A 69 -35.53 -8.40 35.35
CA SER A 69 -34.34 -8.72 36.12
C SER A 69 -33.69 -10.00 35.58
N ASP A 70 -32.47 -9.92 35.04
CA ASP A 70 -31.46 -10.97 35.15
C ASP A 70 -30.05 -10.40 34.89
N ASP A 71 -29.12 -10.72 35.80
CA ASP A 71 -27.71 -10.35 35.74
C ASP A 71 -27.07 -10.85 34.43
N PHE A 72 -26.28 -9.99 33.78
CA PHE A 72 -25.47 -10.19 32.54
C PHE A 72 -26.02 -9.68 31.18
N GLN A 73 -26.96 -8.72 31.14
CA GLN A 73 -27.18 -7.94 29.91
C GLN A 73 -26.12 -6.83 29.76
N ILE A 74 -25.13 -7.08 28.90
CA ILE A 74 -24.23 -6.04 28.37
C ILE A 74 -25.12 -4.93 27.80
N LYS A 75 -25.04 -3.72 28.36
CA LYS A 75 -25.78 -2.52 27.90
C LYS A 75 -25.74 -2.44 26.37
N SER A 76 -26.83 -2.84 25.72
CA SER A 76 -27.04 -2.93 24.27
C SER A 76 -27.35 -1.57 23.64
N ASP A 77 -27.15 -0.47 24.35
CA ASP A 77 -27.48 0.86 23.86
C ASP A 77 -26.20 1.72 23.83
N TYR A 78 -25.40 1.56 22.79
CA TYR A 78 -24.12 2.28 22.61
C TYR A 78 -23.80 2.46 21.13
N VAL A 79 -23.38 3.67 20.76
CA VAL A 79 -22.93 4.01 19.40
C VAL A 79 -21.43 4.28 19.41
N ALA A 80 -20.70 3.45 18.69
CA ALA A 80 -19.27 3.50 18.54
C ALA A 80 -18.86 4.15 17.21
N ILE A 81 -17.71 4.81 17.21
CA ILE A 81 -17.00 5.21 15.98
C ILE A 81 -15.73 4.40 15.88
N SER A 82 -15.53 3.72 14.76
CA SER A 82 -14.33 2.95 14.48
C SER A 82 -13.57 3.49 13.27
N LEU A 83 -12.26 3.38 13.33
CA LEU A 83 -11.33 3.62 12.23
C LEU A 83 -10.98 2.30 11.53
N TYR A 84 -10.94 2.35 10.21
CA TYR A 84 -10.53 1.23 9.36
C TYR A 84 -9.38 1.65 8.47
N TYR A 85 -8.29 0.86 8.52
CA TYR A 85 -7.17 1.00 7.60
C TYR A 85 -7.41 0.13 6.36
N LEU A 86 -7.62 0.78 5.22
CA LEU A 86 -7.98 0.11 3.97
C LEU A 86 -6.76 -0.31 3.17
N ASP A 87 -5.83 0.61 2.96
CA ASP A 87 -4.69 0.39 2.07
C ASP A 87 -3.53 1.36 2.33
N GLY A 88 -2.31 0.95 2.01
CA GLY A 88 -1.10 1.75 2.18
C GLY A 88 0.17 0.89 2.04
N PRO A 89 1.35 1.48 2.28
CA PRO A 89 2.65 0.85 1.99
C PRO A 89 2.97 -0.33 2.92
N VAL A 90 2.35 -0.39 4.10
CA VAL A 90 2.60 -1.42 5.12
C VAL A 90 1.31 -2.03 5.64
N SER A 91 1.38 -3.24 6.18
CA SER A 91 0.23 -3.94 6.75
C SER A 91 -0.20 -3.42 8.12
N THR A 92 0.71 -2.79 8.86
CA THR A 92 0.47 -2.28 10.23
C THR A 92 1.12 -0.93 10.42
N VAL A 93 0.44 -0.01 11.09
CA VAL A 93 0.89 1.36 11.35
C VAL A 93 0.45 1.83 12.72
N ASP A 94 1.33 2.55 13.42
CA ASP A 94 1.02 3.18 14.70
C ASP A 94 0.49 4.59 14.46
N VAL A 95 -0.67 4.91 15.03
CA VAL A 95 -1.39 6.16 14.82
C VAL A 95 -1.94 6.67 16.15
N SER A 96 -1.81 7.97 16.41
CA SER A 96 -2.59 8.64 17.45
C SER A 96 -3.81 9.31 16.80
N ALA A 97 -5.01 8.83 17.10
CA ALA A 97 -6.26 9.32 16.54
C ALA A 97 -7.06 10.07 17.60
N GLN A 98 -7.50 11.28 17.26
CA GLN A 98 -8.40 12.09 18.09
C GLN A 98 -9.71 12.28 17.34
N ILE A 99 -10.79 11.69 17.85
CA ILE A 99 -12.15 11.86 17.33
C ILE A 99 -12.89 12.91 18.14
N GLY A 100 -13.71 13.73 17.49
CA GLY A 100 -14.55 14.69 18.17
C GLY A 100 -15.76 15.11 17.36
N ILE A 101 -16.66 15.84 18.01
CA ILE A 101 -17.88 16.39 17.38
C ILE A 101 -17.74 17.90 17.28
N LEU A 102 -17.80 18.44 16.06
CA LEU A 102 -17.70 19.88 15.84
C LEU A 102 -19.01 20.58 16.20
N ALA A 103 -18.92 21.69 16.92
CA ALA A 103 -20.07 22.52 17.20
C ALA A 103 -20.67 23.14 15.92
N ASP A 104 -21.99 23.15 15.83
CA ASP A 104 -22.69 23.88 14.76
C ASP A 104 -22.45 25.38 14.90
N LYS A 105 -21.95 26.00 13.82
CA LYS A 105 -21.76 27.44 13.76
C LYS A 105 -23.12 28.12 13.82
N LYS A 106 -23.48 28.72 14.94
CA LYS A 106 -24.44 29.85 14.90
C LYS A 106 -23.80 30.94 14.04
N ALA A 107 -24.43 31.25 12.92
CA ALA A 107 -23.99 32.24 11.94
C ALA A 107 -23.65 33.57 12.65
N GLY A 108 -22.35 33.87 12.82
CA GLY A 108 -21.92 35.14 13.42
C GLY A 108 -20.55 35.14 14.08
N ASN A 109 -20.13 34.06 14.74
CA ASN A 109 -18.84 34.05 15.46
C ASN A 109 -17.74 33.30 14.69
N ARG A 110 -16.69 34.04 14.29
CA ARG A 110 -15.38 33.51 13.84
C ARG A 110 -14.57 32.90 14.99
N GLN A 111 -15.21 32.19 15.92
CA GLN A 111 -14.47 31.42 16.92
C GLN A 111 -13.95 30.12 16.28
N LYS A 112 -12.72 29.74 16.66
CA LYS A 112 -12.07 28.48 16.27
C LYS A 112 -13.10 27.34 16.35
N GLU A 113 -13.12 26.49 15.33
CA GLU A 113 -13.87 25.24 15.37
C GLU A 113 -13.44 24.46 16.62
N MET A 114 -14.31 24.45 17.63
CA MET A 114 -14.08 23.73 18.87
C MET A 114 -14.90 22.46 18.85
N ASN A 115 -14.25 21.36 19.23
CA ASN A 115 -14.92 20.10 19.48
C ASN A 115 -15.74 20.24 20.75
N ILE A 116 -17.01 19.82 20.71
CA ILE A 116 -17.88 19.70 21.89
C ILE A 116 -17.39 18.55 22.76
N PHE A 117 -16.98 17.45 22.12
CA PHE A 117 -16.45 16.25 22.73
C PHE A 117 -15.20 15.82 21.98
N GLU A 118 -14.22 15.27 22.70
CA GLU A 118 -13.00 14.75 22.10
C GLU A 118 -12.50 13.51 22.86
N GLU A 119 -12.06 12.50 22.11
CA GLU A 119 -11.41 11.30 22.65
C GLU A 119 -10.15 11.05 21.82
N LYS A 120 -8.99 10.95 22.50
CA LYS A 120 -7.69 10.66 21.89
C LYS A 120 -7.25 9.24 22.22
N ARG A 121 -6.77 8.51 21.23
CA ARG A 121 -6.33 7.12 21.37
C ARG A 121 -5.08 6.84 20.54
N GLU A 122 -4.13 6.14 21.15
CA GLU A 122 -2.97 5.58 20.44
C GLU A 122 -3.29 4.13 20.04
N LEU A 123 -3.08 3.81 18.77
CA LEU A 123 -3.53 2.59 18.14
C LEU A 123 -2.45 2.01 17.24
N ARG A 124 -2.23 0.70 17.35
CA ARG A 124 -1.52 -0.08 16.35
C ARG A 124 -2.51 -0.69 15.37
N VAL A 125 -2.71 -0.01 14.25
CA VAL A 125 -3.76 -0.31 13.26
C VAL A 125 -3.21 -1.26 12.21
N SER A 126 -3.94 -2.34 11.93
CA SER A 126 -3.61 -3.30 10.87
C SER A 126 -4.63 -3.26 9.74
N LYS A 127 -4.15 -3.51 8.52
CA LYS A 127 -4.93 -3.42 7.29
C LYS A 127 -6.12 -4.38 7.34
N ALA A 128 -7.26 -3.91 6.86
CA ALA A 128 -8.53 -4.63 6.84
C ALA A 128 -9.08 -5.03 8.23
N ARG A 129 -8.64 -4.36 9.31
CA ARG A 129 -9.21 -4.53 10.65
C ARG A 129 -9.87 -3.26 11.18
N GLU A 130 -10.89 -3.46 12.01
CA GLU A 130 -11.63 -2.41 12.69
C GLU A 130 -10.98 -2.04 14.02
N TYR A 131 -10.88 -0.74 14.30
CA TYR A 131 -10.39 -0.22 15.58
C TYR A 131 -11.33 0.83 16.13
N GLU A 132 -12.01 0.51 17.22
CA GLU A 132 -12.93 1.42 17.89
C GLU A 132 -12.17 2.63 18.48
N LEU A 133 -12.67 3.84 18.27
CA LEU A 133 -12.10 5.09 18.77
C LEU A 133 -12.77 5.57 20.06
N THR A 134 -14.05 5.26 20.27
CA THR A 134 -14.91 5.88 21.30
C THR A 134 -15.13 5.02 22.55
N GLN A 135 -14.11 4.30 23.01
CA GLN A 135 -14.32 3.23 24.00
C GLN A 135 -14.52 3.74 25.44
N THR A 136 -13.99 4.91 25.77
CA THR A 136 -13.93 5.40 27.16
C THR A 136 -15.00 6.42 27.49
N ASP A 137 -15.28 7.35 26.58
CA ASP A 137 -16.26 8.41 26.82
C ASP A 137 -17.59 8.13 26.10
N ARG A 138 -18.65 7.93 26.90
CA ARG A 138 -20.01 7.74 26.37
C ARG A 138 -20.65 9.03 25.88
N SER A 139 -20.03 10.19 26.09
CA SER A 139 -20.55 11.50 25.66
C SER A 139 -20.82 11.56 24.16
N ILE A 140 -19.90 11.03 23.34
CA ILE A 140 -20.02 10.96 21.88
C ILE A 140 -21.20 10.07 21.50
N SER A 141 -21.32 8.90 22.13
CA SER A 141 -22.45 7.99 21.92
C SER A 141 -23.78 8.65 22.25
N THR A 142 -23.90 9.27 23.43
CA THR A 142 -25.12 9.96 23.87
C THR A 142 -25.49 11.09 22.91
N TYR A 143 -24.52 11.90 22.50
CA TYR A 143 -24.76 12.99 21.56
C TYR A 143 -25.27 12.49 20.19
N ILE A 144 -24.70 11.39 19.67
CA ILE A 144 -25.15 10.82 18.39
C ILE A 144 -26.62 10.39 18.48
N LYS A 145 -27.03 9.75 19.58
CA LYS A 145 -28.43 9.32 19.80
C LYS A 145 -29.39 10.49 19.92
N GLU A 146 -29.03 11.52 20.69
CA GLU A 146 -29.85 12.74 20.82
C GLU A 146 -30.03 13.50 19.50
N ASN A 147 -29.16 13.23 18.52
CA ASN A 147 -29.17 13.87 17.20
C ASN A 147 -29.57 12.93 16.06
N ILE A 148 -30.28 11.83 16.35
CA ILE A 148 -30.93 11.02 15.31
C ILE A 148 -31.87 11.90 14.47
N GLY A 149 -31.79 11.75 13.15
CA GLY A 149 -32.50 12.57 12.17
C GLY A 149 -31.82 13.90 11.83
N ARG A 150 -30.77 14.31 12.56
CA ARG A 150 -30.02 15.56 12.34
C ARG A 150 -28.66 15.29 11.69
N VAL A 151 -28.08 16.35 11.11
CA VAL A 151 -26.71 16.32 10.59
C VAL A 151 -25.75 16.65 11.72
N ILE A 152 -24.78 15.78 11.95
CA ILE A 152 -23.65 16.03 12.85
C ILE A 152 -22.36 16.13 12.03
N ARG A 153 -21.33 16.79 12.59
CA ARG A 153 -20.02 16.92 11.96
C ARG A 153 -18.97 16.26 12.84
N LEU A 154 -18.51 15.07 12.44
CA LEU A 154 -17.42 14.37 13.10
C LEU A 154 -16.08 14.93 12.60
N SER A 155 -15.15 15.18 13.52
CA SER A 155 -13.77 15.59 13.22
C SER A 155 -12.81 14.52 13.71
N LEU A 156 -11.99 14.01 12.80
CA LEU A 156 -10.89 13.12 13.09
C LEU A 156 -9.58 13.88 12.88
N VAL A 157 -8.70 13.87 13.87
CA VAL A 157 -7.31 14.30 13.74
C VAL A 157 -6.43 13.08 13.91
N MET A 158 -5.57 12.81 12.93
CA MET A 158 -4.62 11.70 12.95
C MET A 158 -3.21 12.25 13.04
N GLU A 159 -2.46 11.80 14.03
CA GLU A 159 -1.05 12.07 14.20
C GLU A 159 -0.28 10.80 13.84
N MET A 160 0.64 10.92 12.88
CA MET A 160 1.43 9.82 12.34
C MET A 160 2.90 10.22 12.28
N ASP A 161 3.81 9.28 12.50
CA ASP A 161 5.25 9.52 12.41
C ASP A 161 5.65 9.93 10.97
N ALA A 162 6.43 11.00 10.82
CA ALA A 162 6.86 11.53 9.53
C ALA A 162 7.74 10.54 8.75
N SER A 163 8.42 9.62 9.42
CA SER A 163 9.18 8.54 8.77
C SER A 163 8.29 7.60 7.95
N LEU A 164 7.00 7.49 8.28
CA LEU A 164 6.01 6.75 7.50
C LEU A 164 5.74 7.38 6.13
N PHE A 165 6.17 8.61 5.88
CA PHE A 165 5.93 9.28 4.61
C PHE A 165 7.21 9.46 3.80
N LYS A 166 8.23 8.65 4.09
CA LYS A 166 9.47 8.56 3.32
C LYS A 166 9.48 7.25 2.55
N THR A 167 9.64 7.34 1.23
CA THR A 167 9.78 6.19 0.32
C THR A 167 10.90 5.25 0.77
N ASP A 168 12.03 5.80 1.18
CA ASP A 168 13.21 5.06 1.64
C ASP A 168 12.93 4.14 2.84
N SER A 169 11.98 4.50 3.71
CA SER A 169 11.59 3.68 4.87
C SER A 169 11.03 2.32 4.44
N TYR A 170 10.46 2.25 3.23
CA TYR A 170 9.80 1.06 2.69
C TYR A 170 10.69 0.35 1.67
N LEU A 171 11.27 1.12 0.75
CA LEU A 171 12.10 0.58 -0.31
C LEU A 171 13.38 -0.04 0.23
N ASN A 172 13.95 0.48 1.32
CA ASN A 172 15.17 -0.09 1.93
C ASN A 172 14.88 -1.16 2.99
N ALA A 173 13.60 -1.48 3.24
CA ALA A 173 13.27 -2.60 4.09
C ALA A 173 13.69 -3.91 3.42
N VAL A 174 14.34 -4.78 4.18
CA VAL A 174 14.80 -6.08 3.67
C VAL A 174 13.62 -7.04 3.57
N SER A 175 13.50 -7.76 2.45
CA SER A 175 12.47 -8.79 2.26
C SER A 175 12.95 -10.12 2.82
N PRO A 176 12.16 -10.82 3.65
CA PRO A 176 12.43 -12.23 3.91
C PRO A 176 12.32 -13.00 2.58
N THR A 177 13.30 -13.86 2.33
CA THR A 177 13.28 -14.75 1.17
C THR A 177 13.02 -16.19 1.62
N PRO A 178 12.11 -16.92 0.97
CA PRO A 178 11.84 -18.31 1.30
C PRO A 178 13.03 -19.23 0.97
N PHE A 179 13.90 -18.82 0.04
CA PHE A 179 15.00 -19.65 -0.45
C PHE A 179 16.25 -19.58 0.41
N HIS A 180 16.94 -20.71 0.56
CA HIS A 180 18.25 -20.81 1.23
C HIS A 180 19.39 -20.18 0.42
N SER A 181 19.26 -20.09 -0.91
CA SER A 181 20.25 -19.47 -1.80
C SER A 181 19.58 -18.65 -2.90
N PHE A 182 19.80 -17.33 -2.89
CA PHE A 182 19.30 -16.44 -3.95
C PHE A 182 19.93 -16.75 -5.31
N LEU A 183 21.24 -17.03 -5.37
CA LEU A 183 21.94 -17.28 -6.63
C LEU A 183 21.43 -18.54 -7.33
N THR A 184 21.22 -19.62 -6.58
CA THR A 184 20.69 -20.88 -7.12
C THR A 184 19.24 -20.71 -7.59
N ALA A 185 18.40 -20.02 -6.81
CA ALA A 185 17.02 -19.75 -7.20
C ALA A 185 16.94 -18.83 -8.43
N ASN A 186 17.77 -17.78 -8.47
CA ASN A 186 17.89 -16.88 -9.61
C ASN A 186 18.39 -17.64 -10.85
N TYR A 187 19.40 -18.49 -10.73
CA TYR A 187 19.89 -19.31 -11.84
C TYR A 187 18.81 -20.26 -12.39
N ARG A 188 18.05 -20.92 -11.50
CA ARG A 188 16.93 -21.78 -11.90
C ARG A 188 15.83 -21.00 -12.62
N ALA A 189 15.47 -19.84 -12.08
CA ALA A 189 14.59 -18.91 -12.77
C ALA A 189 15.18 -18.57 -14.16
N LYS A 190 16.50 -18.28 -14.22
CA LYS A 190 17.24 -17.92 -15.43
C LYS A 190 17.10 -18.97 -16.53
N ALA A 191 17.32 -20.23 -16.19
CA ALA A 191 17.20 -21.34 -17.11
C ALA A 191 15.75 -21.54 -17.62
N ASN A 192 14.75 -21.23 -16.79
CA ASN A 192 13.35 -21.51 -17.06
C ASN A 192 12.59 -20.36 -17.77
N SER A 193 13.11 -19.13 -17.77
CA SER A 193 12.43 -18.00 -18.41
C SER A 193 12.53 -18.03 -19.93
N LYS A 194 11.43 -17.69 -20.60
CA LYS A 194 11.37 -17.45 -22.04
C LYS A 194 11.87 -16.05 -22.43
N ILE A 195 11.80 -15.09 -21.51
CA ILE A 195 12.26 -13.70 -21.69
C ILE A 195 13.79 -13.67 -21.73
N TRP A 196 14.42 -14.39 -20.81
CA TRP A 196 15.89 -14.50 -20.76
C TRP A 196 16.50 -15.28 -21.93
N LYS A 197 15.71 -16.12 -22.61
CA LYS A 197 16.12 -16.79 -23.87
C LYS A 197 16.07 -15.87 -25.09
N LYS A 198 15.17 -14.87 -25.13
CA LYS A 198 15.11 -13.88 -26.23
C LYS A 198 16.29 -12.92 -26.22
N SER A 199 16.74 -12.50 -25.02
CA SER A 199 17.88 -11.58 -24.84
C SER A 199 19.20 -12.13 -25.43
N PHE A 200 19.42 -13.45 -25.37
CA PHE A 200 20.61 -14.06 -26.00
C PHE A 200 20.53 -14.17 -27.52
N LYS A 201 19.31 -14.23 -28.10
CA LYS A 201 19.16 -14.33 -29.56
C LYS A 201 19.50 -13.02 -30.27
N SER A 202 19.23 -11.88 -29.61
CA SER A 202 19.57 -10.54 -30.10
C SER A 202 21.06 -10.22 -30.06
N ILE A 203 21.85 -10.90 -29.22
CA ILE A 203 23.32 -10.69 -29.15
C ILE A 203 24.04 -11.34 -30.35
N CYS A 204 23.36 -12.24 -31.08
CA CYS A 204 23.96 -12.98 -32.20
C CYS A 204 23.59 -12.42 -33.59
N GLU A 205 22.74 -11.39 -33.68
CA GLU A 205 22.20 -10.91 -34.98
C GLU A 205 22.68 -9.52 -35.42
N ASP A 206 23.54 -8.84 -34.66
CA ASP A 206 24.12 -7.54 -35.08
C ASP A 206 25.64 -7.60 -35.12
N ASP A 207 26.18 -8.12 -36.23
CA ASP A 207 27.42 -7.62 -36.84
C ASP A 207 27.64 -8.26 -38.22
N GLY A 208 27.13 -7.59 -39.25
CA GLY A 208 27.48 -7.87 -40.63
C GLY A 208 28.75 -7.13 -41.05
N HIS A 209 29.91 -7.79 -41.05
CA HIS A 209 30.85 -7.82 -42.19
C HIS A 209 32.12 -8.66 -41.96
N HIS A 210 32.37 -9.54 -42.94
CA HIS A 210 33.60 -10.28 -43.29
C HIS A 210 34.93 -9.94 -42.59
N SER A 211 35.51 -10.95 -41.94
CA SER A 211 36.82 -11.50 -42.33
C SER A 211 37.03 -12.90 -41.74
N ASP A 212 37.46 -13.83 -42.59
CA ASP A 212 37.93 -15.17 -42.24
C ASP A 212 38.91 -15.15 -41.07
N ASP A 213 38.52 -15.72 -39.93
CA ASP A 213 39.42 -16.52 -39.10
C ASP A 213 38.60 -17.47 -38.22
N LYS A 214 39.10 -18.69 -38.10
CA LYS A 214 38.44 -19.84 -37.48
C LYS A 214 38.36 -19.65 -35.96
N ASP A 215 37.19 -19.28 -35.46
CA ASP A 215 36.78 -19.63 -34.10
C ASP A 215 35.56 -20.55 -34.21
N GLU A 216 35.75 -21.77 -33.71
CA GLU A 216 34.76 -22.83 -33.65
C GLU A 216 33.60 -22.35 -32.78
N ILE A 217 32.48 -21.95 -33.41
CA ILE A 217 31.23 -21.69 -32.70
C ILE A 217 30.81 -23.03 -32.10
N VAL A 218 31.03 -23.18 -30.78
CA VAL A 218 30.38 -24.24 -30.03
C VAL A 218 28.90 -23.87 -29.98
N GLU A 219 28.13 -24.36 -30.95
CA GLU A 219 26.70 -24.55 -30.78
C GLU A 219 26.52 -25.43 -29.56
N VAL A 220 26.25 -24.82 -28.41
CA VAL A 220 25.65 -25.53 -27.30
C VAL A 220 24.21 -25.77 -27.72
N GLU A 221 23.98 -26.89 -28.42
CA GLU A 221 22.66 -27.51 -28.46
C GLU A 221 22.24 -27.72 -27.01
N TYR A 222 21.31 -26.89 -26.53
CA TYR A 222 20.69 -27.11 -25.24
C TYR A 222 19.74 -28.28 -25.41
N ASP A 223 20.22 -29.48 -25.05
CA ASP A 223 19.39 -30.67 -24.89
C ASP A 223 18.14 -30.30 -24.09
N GLU A 224 16.97 -30.53 -24.69
CA GLU A 224 15.66 -30.40 -24.05
C GLU A 224 15.41 -31.46 -22.95
N ASP A 225 16.42 -32.28 -22.63
CA ASP A 225 16.35 -33.42 -21.72
C ASP A 225 17.00 -33.15 -20.33
N ILE A 226 16.71 -32.00 -19.71
CA ILE A 226 17.05 -31.77 -18.29
C ILE A 226 15.81 -31.97 -17.40
N GLU A 227 15.08 -33.07 -17.59
CA GLU A 227 14.11 -33.56 -16.59
C GLU A 227 14.75 -34.51 -15.55
N ASN A 228 16.06 -34.81 -15.62
CA ASN A 228 16.73 -35.69 -14.66
C ASN A 228 18.17 -35.27 -14.30
N VAL A 229 18.38 -34.02 -13.87
CA VAL A 229 19.56 -33.73 -13.03
C VAL A 229 19.23 -34.18 -11.63
N GLU A 230 19.62 -35.42 -11.32
CA GLU A 230 19.73 -35.94 -9.95
C GLU A 230 20.35 -34.87 -9.04
N GLU A 231 19.91 -34.84 -7.78
CA GLU A 231 20.36 -33.97 -6.67
C GLU A 231 21.87 -34.13 -6.30
N ASN A 232 22.75 -34.18 -7.29
CA ASN A 232 24.18 -34.14 -7.10
C ASN A 232 24.59 -32.69 -6.87
N GLN A 233 24.50 -32.30 -5.58
CA GLN A 233 25.35 -31.35 -4.86
C GLN A 233 26.16 -30.42 -5.77
N THR A 234 25.48 -29.53 -6.50
CA THR A 234 26.10 -28.26 -6.85
C THR A 234 26.39 -27.58 -5.51
N PRO A 235 27.59 -27.01 -5.29
CA PRO A 235 27.87 -26.28 -4.06
C PRO A 235 26.90 -25.12 -3.98
N SER A 236 25.81 -25.33 -3.27
CA SER A 236 24.82 -24.34 -2.93
C SER A 236 25.58 -23.24 -2.21
N PHE A 237 25.56 -22.03 -2.75
CA PHE A 237 25.99 -20.87 -1.99
C PHE A 237 25.00 -20.71 -0.83
N GLU A 238 25.34 -21.27 0.33
CA GLU A 238 24.52 -21.22 1.53
C GLU A 238 24.82 -19.92 2.27
N CYS A 239 23.81 -19.06 2.35
CA CYS A 239 23.94 -17.80 3.04
C CYS A 239 23.66 -18.03 4.55
N PRO A 240 24.54 -17.58 5.47
CA PRO A 240 24.30 -17.71 6.90
C PRO A 240 23.00 -16.98 7.29
N GLU A 241 22.20 -17.63 8.12
CA GLU A 241 20.81 -17.25 8.38
C GLU A 241 20.66 -15.86 9.00
N GLU A 242 21.66 -15.41 9.78
CA GLU A 242 21.68 -14.10 10.45
C GLU A 242 21.66 -12.91 9.49
N ASN A 243 22.31 -13.00 8.32
CA ASN A 243 22.42 -11.89 7.35
C ASN A 243 21.85 -12.22 5.96
N LYS A 244 21.16 -13.37 5.86
CA LYS A 244 20.66 -13.92 4.61
C LYS A 244 19.85 -12.94 3.79
N ALA A 245 18.91 -12.25 4.45
CA ALA A 245 17.99 -11.34 3.79
C ALA A 245 18.70 -10.11 3.21
N GLU A 246 19.67 -9.54 3.94
CA GLU A 246 20.47 -8.38 3.50
C GLU A 246 21.37 -8.72 2.31
N ILE A 247 22.00 -9.90 2.37
CA ILE A 247 22.84 -10.40 1.27
C ILE A 247 21.99 -10.65 0.02
N HIS A 248 20.81 -11.25 0.18
CA HIS A 248 19.89 -11.48 -0.93
C HIS A 248 19.38 -10.17 -1.55
N ASP A 249 19.01 -9.17 -0.75
CA ASP A 249 18.61 -7.85 -1.27
C ASP A 249 19.76 -7.16 -2.00
N THR A 250 20.98 -7.23 -1.47
CA THR A 250 22.17 -6.64 -2.10
C THR A 250 22.48 -7.31 -3.44
N LEU A 251 22.46 -8.65 -3.50
CA LEU A 251 22.67 -9.39 -4.74
C LEU A 251 21.56 -9.16 -5.75
N ALA A 252 20.30 -9.08 -5.31
CA ALA A 252 19.17 -8.76 -6.17
C ALA A 252 19.30 -7.36 -6.77
N ASN A 253 19.68 -6.37 -5.99
CA ASN A 253 19.95 -5.01 -6.47
C ASN A 253 21.10 -4.96 -7.47
N MET A 254 22.20 -5.66 -7.21
CA MET A 254 23.33 -5.73 -8.13
C MET A 254 22.92 -6.39 -9.44
N TYR A 255 22.23 -7.53 -9.36
CA TYR A 255 21.74 -8.26 -10.52
C TYR A 255 20.77 -7.41 -11.36
N PHE A 256 19.76 -6.81 -10.72
CA PHE A 256 18.80 -5.96 -11.42
C PHE A 256 19.50 -4.81 -12.15
N ASN A 257 20.33 -4.03 -11.46
CA ASN A 257 20.95 -2.84 -12.06
C ASN A 257 22.03 -3.14 -13.09
N LYS A 258 22.78 -4.25 -12.96
CA LYS A 258 23.93 -4.55 -13.82
C LYS A 258 23.62 -5.52 -14.94
N VAL A 259 22.64 -6.41 -14.76
CA VAL A 259 22.34 -7.48 -15.71
C VAL A 259 21.00 -7.25 -16.37
N VAL A 260 19.96 -6.91 -15.62
CA VAL A 260 18.59 -6.84 -16.16
C VAL A 260 18.31 -5.48 -16.79
N LEU A 261 18.53 -4.40 -16.03
CA LEU A 261 18.18 -3.04 -16.40
C LEU A 261 18.77 -2.57 -17.75
N PRO A 262 20.01 -2.92 -18.14
CA PRO A 262 20.54 -2.54 -19.45
C PRO A 262 19.76 -3.08 -20.66
N HIS A 263 18.89 -4.07 -20.44
CA HIS A 263 18.05 -4.68 -21.47
C HIS A 263 16.58 -4.27 -21.37
N MET A 264 16.24 -3.28 -20.53
CA MET A 264 14.88 -2.77 -20.37
C MET A 264 14.74 -1.44 -21.09
N GLU A 265 14.01 -1.43 -22.20
CA GLU A 265 13.75 -0.23 -22.99
C GLU A 265 12.32 0.28 -22.80
N TYR A 266 11.36 -0.62 -22.63
CA TYR A 266 9.94 -0.31 -22.53
C TYR A 266 9.31 -0.82 -21.22
N VAL A 267 8.09 -0.36 -20.91
CA VAL A 267 7.37 -0.73 -19.69
C VAL A 267 7.06 -2.22 -19.65
N GLU A 268 6.81 -2.79 -20.82
CA GLU A 268 6.53 -4.21 -21.06
C GLU A 268 7.68 -5.09 -20.58
N ASP A 269 8.94 -4.63 -20.70
CA ASP A 269 10.11 -5.38 -20.23
C ASP A 269 10.09 -5.52 -18.70
N PHE A 270 9.60 -4.49 -17.99
CA PHE A 270 9.40 -4.57 -16.53
C PHE A 270 8.25 -5.51 -16.18
N ALA A 271 7.18 -5.55 -17.00
CA ALA A 271 6.09 -6.49 -16.82
C ALA A 271 6.58 -7.94 -16.93
N ASP A 272 7.29 -8.25 -18.00
CA ASP A 272 7.90 -9.56 -18.27
C ASP A 272 8.82 -9.99 -17.12
N PHE A 273 9.71 -9.09 -16.66
CA PHE A 273 10.57 -9.35 -15.51
C PHE A 273 9.78 -9.61 -14.21
N LEU A 274 8.72 -8.84 -13.94
CA LEU A 274 7.89 -9.01 -12.75
C LEU A 274 7.10 -10.33 -12.79
N ILE A 275 6.65 -10.77 -13.98
CA ILE A 275 6.02 -12.08 -14.17
C ILE A 275 7.00 -13.18 -13.79
N ASP A 276 8.23 -13.14 -14.31
CA ASP A 276 9.25 -14.14 -13.99
C ASP A 276 9.60 -14.14 -12.49
N ALA A 277 9.71 -12.96 -11.88
CA ALA A 277 9.98 -12.85 -10.46
C ALA A 277 8.82 -13.39 -9.60
N GLU A 278 7.57 -13.22 -10.03
CA GLU A 278 6.38 -13.78 -9.36
C GLU A 278 6.33 -15.30 -9.51
N LEU A 279 6.49 -15.83 -10.72
CA LEU A 279 6.43 -17.26 -11.01
C LEU A 279 7.49 -18.07 -10.25
N ASN A 280 8.65 -17.46 -10.01
CA ASN A 280 9.77 -18.08 -9.30
C ASN A 280 9.84 -17.68 -7.81
N ASP A 281 8.83 -16.97 -7.28
CA ASP A 281 8.74 -16.53 -5.88
C ASP A 281 9.99 -15.76 -5.41
N LEU A 282 10.46 -14.82 -6.23
CA LEU A 282 11.65 -13.98 -5.98
C LEU A 282 11.24 -12.56 -5.54
N PRO A 283 10.74 -12.35 -4.30
CA PRO A 283 10.26 -11.05 -3.84
C PRO A 283 11.35 -9.97 -3.77
N VAL A 284 12.62 -10.36 -3.62
CA VAL A 284 13.76 -9.43 -3.64
C VAL A 284 14.00 -8.82 -5.02
N LEU A 285 13.72 -9.55 -6.10
CA LEU A 285 13.80 -9.02 -7.47
C LEU A 285 12.66 -8.04 -7.75
N LYS A 286 11.43 -8.38 -7.31
CA LYS A 286 10.28 -7.47 -7.37
C LYS A 286 10.57 -6.16 -6.64
N ARG A 287 11.18 -6.25 -5.44
CA ARG A 287 11.57 -5.07 -4.66
C ARG A 287 12.68 -4.24 -5.33
N ALA A 288 13.68 -4.88 -5.95
CA ALA A 288 14.71 -4.17 -6.70
C ALA A 288 14.10 -3.38 -7.89
N CYS A 289 13.16 -4.00 -8.62
CA CYS A 289 12.40 -3.36 -9.68
C CYS A 289 11.54 -2.20 -9.16
N GLU A 290 10.77 -2.42 -8.08
CA GLU A 290 9.97 -1.37 -7.43
C GLU A 290 10.82 -0.17 -7.00
N ARG A 291 12.01 -0.43 -6.41
CA ARG A 291 12.95 0.60 -5.99
C ARG A 291 13.43 1.46 -7.16
N TYR A 292 13.74 0.83 -8.30
CA TYR A 292 14.12 1.53 -9.52
C TYR A 292 12.96 2.39 -10.06
N LEU A 293 11.78 1.80 -10.24
CA LEU A 293 10.61 2.49 -10.80
C LEU A 293 10.16 3.67 -9.91
N CYS A 294 10.20 3.51 -8.59
CA CYS A 294 9.94 4.62 -7.65
C CYS A 294 11.02 5.71 -7.72
N GLY A 295 12.28 5.32 -7.95
CA GLY A 295 13.39 6.25 -8.16
C GLY A 295 13.22 7.08 -9.44
N GLU A 296 12.78 6.44 -10.53
CA GLU A 296 12.44 7.11 -11.80
C GLU A 296 11.25 8.06 -11.62
N LEU A 297 10.21 7.64 -10.91
CA LEU A 297 9.05 8.48 -10.60
C LEU A 297 9.39 9.69 -9.73
N SER A 298 10.38 9.57 -8.84
CA SER A 298 10.84 10.68 -7.99
C SER A 298 11.77 11.63 -8.72
N SER A 299 12.54 11.15 -9.71
CA SER A 299 13.56 11.94 -10.40
C SER A 299 13.03 12.67 -11.63
N LYS A 300 12.04 12.10 -12.33
CA LYS A 300 11.44 12.68 -13.53
C LYS A 300 10.18 13.47 -13.17
N SER A 301 10.22 14.78 -13.40
CA SER A 301 9.11 15.70 -13.09
C SER A 301 8.01 15.73 -14.15
N ASP A 302 8.26 15.21 -15.35
CA ASP A 302 7.31 15.24 -16.48
C ASP A 302 7.10 13.85 -17.06
N ILE A 303 6.48 12.98 -16.26
CA ILE A 303 6.05 11.65 -16.70
C ILE A 303 4.66 11.77 -17.30
N MET A 304 4.41 11.14 -18.46
CA MET A 304 3.10 11.15 -19.11
C MET A 304 2.05 10.40 -18.27
N THR A 305 0.81 10.89 -18.29
CA THR A 305 -0.31 10.27 -17.56
C THR A 305 -0.59 8.83 -18.03
N SER A 306 -0.31 8.51 -19.29
CA SER A 306 -0.38 7.14 -19.81
C SER A 306 0.58 6.20 -19.11
N LEU A 307 1.85 6.60 -19.04
CA LEU A 307 2.90 5.86 -18.36
C LEU A 307 2.60 5.68 -16.87
N LEU A 308 2.04 6.68 -16.20
CA LEU A 308 1.59 6.55 -14.81
C LEU A 308 0.48 5.51 -14.63
N LEU A 309 -0.44 5.39 -15.60
CA LEU A 309 -1.49 4.37 -15.57
C LEU A 309 -0.92 2.97 -15.78
N ASP A 310 0.04 2.80 -16.69
CA ASP A 310 0.72 1.51 -16.90
C ASP A 310 1.54 1.12 -15.66
N MET A 311 2.27 2.07 -15.09
CA MET A 311 2.98 1.91 -13.82
C MET A 311 2.04 1.54 -12.66
N LEU A 312 0.87 2.18 -12.58
CA LEU A 312 -0.16 1.84 -11.59
C LEU A 312 -0.70 0.42 -11.81
N PHE A 313 -0.92 0.02 -13.07
CA PHE A 313 -1.36 -1.32 -13.41
C PHE A 313 -0.35 -2.38 -12.96
N LEU A 314 0.93 -2.21 -13.30
CA LEU A 314 2.02 -3.09 -12.82
C LEU A 314 2.04 -3.16 -11.30
N ALA A 315 1.94 -2.02 -10.62
CA ALA A 315 1.98 -1.96 -9.17
C ALA A 315 0.80 -2.69 -8.51
N MET A 316 -0.38 -2.67 -9.12
CA MET A 316 -1.55 -3.41 -8.63
C MET A 316 -1.42 -4.92 -8.87
N VAL A 317 -1.04 -5.33 -10.10
CA VAL A 317 -0.94 -6.74 -10.50
C VAL A 317 0.16 -7.47 -9.74
N PHE A 318 1.33 -6.85 -9.62
CA PHE A 318 2.50 -7.46 -8.97
C PHE A 318 2.63 -7.07 -7.50
N HIS A 319 1.63 -6.42 -6.90
CA HIS A 319 1.64 -6.03 -5.50
C HIS A 319 2.90 -5.23 -5.11
N LEU A 320 3.15 -4.12 -5.80
CA LEU A 320 4.23 -3.16 -5.52
C LEU A 320 3.63 -1.98 -4.74
N PRO A 321 3.59 -2.04 -3.39
CA PRO A 321 2.78 -1.14 -2.58
C PRO A 321 3.27 0.31 -2.57
N VAL A 322 4.58 0.54 -2.63
CA VAL A 322 5.17 1.89 -2.64
C VAL A 322 4.91 2.55 -3.99
N MET A 323 5.15 1.81 -5.07
CA MET A 323 4.90 2.29 -6.43
C MET A 323 3.42 2.61 -6.64
N LYS A 324 2.52 1.77 -6.11
CA LYS A 324 1.08 2.03 -6.13
C LYS A 324 0.73 3.34 -5.41
N CYS A 325 1.31 3.58 -4.24
CA CYS A 325 1.04 4.82 -3.49
C CYS A 325 1.51 6.06 -4.27
N MET A 326 2.74 6.01 -4.78
CA MET A 326 3.31 7.16 -5.50
C MET A 326 2.57 7.47 -6.79
N THR A 327 2.25 6.44 -7.59
CA THR A 327 1.49 6.61 -8.85
C THR A 327 0.07 7.12 -8.58
N LEU A 328 -0.62 6.60 -7.57
CA LEU A 328 -1.94 7.12 -7.17
C LEU A 328 -1.88 8.57 -6.72
N SER A 329 -0.87 8.94 -5.92
CA SER A 329 -0.69 10.32 -5.46
C SER A 329 -0.51 11.27 -6.66
N GLU A 330 0.32 10.90 -7.62
CA GLU A 330 0.58 11.70 -8.82
C GLU A 330 -0.66 11.80 -9.73
N LEU A 331 -1.40 10.70 -9.90
CA LEU A 331 -2.63 10.68 -10.69
C LEU A 331 -3.77 11.49 -10.06
N CYS A 332 -3.85 11.56 -8.73
CA CYS A 332 -4.84 12.38 -8.03
C CYS A 332 -4.71 13.87 -8.37
N ASP A 333 -3.48 14.36 -8.52
CA ASP A 333 -3.22 15.75 -8.91
C ASP A 333 -3.63 16.03 -10.36
N ARG A 334 -3.77 14.98 -11.19
CA ARG A 334 -4.10 15.03 -12.62
C ARG A 334 -5.53 14.57 -12.94
N HIS A 335 -6.42 14.55 -11.96
CA HIS A 335 -7.81 14.07 -12.12
C HIS A 335 -8.58 14.65 -13.32
N LYS A 336 -8.29 15.88 -13.75
CA LYS A 336 -8.94 16.54 -14.91
C LYS A 336 -8.59 15.88 -16.24
N GLU A 337 -7.38 15.32 -16.36
CA GLU A 337 -6.96 14.59 -17.54
C GLU A 337 -7.70 13.26 -17.62
N LEU A 338 -7.88 12.60 -16.46
CA LEU A 338 -8.59 11.33 -16.33
C LEU A 338 -10.11 11.46 -16.56
N GLU A 339 -10.71 12.65 -16.43
CA GLU A 339 -12.13 12.85 -16.79
C GLU A 339 -12.39 12.65 -18.31
N HIS A 340 -11.35 12.78 -19.15
CA HIS A 340 -11.46 12.69 -20.60
C HIS A 340 -10.61 11.55 -21.17
N VAL A 341 -10.79 10.34 -20.61
CA VAL A 341 -10.05 9.12 -21.01
C VAL A 341 -10.06 8.89 -22.53
N ASP A 342 -11.17 9.17 -23.20
CA ASP A 342 -11.29 9.01 -24.65
C ASP A 342 -10.28 9.86 -25.44
N LYS A 343 -9.89 11.02 -24.92
CA LYS A 343 -8.88 11.89 -25.53
C LYS A 343 -7.46 11.42 -25.22
N LEU A 344 -7.23 10.84 -24.04
CA LEU A 344 -5.96 10.20 -23.68
C LEU A 344 -5.67 9.03 -24.63
N LEU A 345 -6.65 8.14 -24.84
CA LEU A 345 -6.53 6.98 -25.75
C LEU A 345 -6.36 7.34 -27.23
N GLN A 346 -6.60 8.61 -27.61
CA GLN A 346 -6.40 9.11 -28.98
C GLN A 346 -5.00 9.69 -29.22
N GLN A 347 -4.20 9.87 -28.17
CA GLN A 347 -2.81 10.34 -28.30
C GLN A 347 -1.97 9.31 -29.05
N GLU A 348 -1.04 9.77 -29.89
CA GLU A 348 -0.20 8.90 -30.75
C GLU A 348 0.59 7.85 -29.96
N THR A 349 0.84 8.09 -28.67
CA THR A 349 1.48 7.15 -27.75
C THR A 349 0.68 5.89 -27.44
N TYR A 350 -0.62 5.84 -27.77
CA TYR A 350 -1.49 4.67 -27.60
C TYR A 350 -1.82 3.94 -28.91
N LYS A 351 -1.32 4.43 -30.05
CA LYS A 351 -1.47 3.80 -31.37
C LYS A 351 -0.19 3.07 -31.75
#